data_AF-A0A954HUD7-F1
#
_entry.id   AF-A0A954HUD7-F1
#
_cell.length_a   1.000
_cell.length_b   1.000
_cell.length_c   1.000
_cell.angle_alpha   90.00
_cell.angle_beta   90.00
_cell.angle_gamma   90.00
#
_symmetry.space_group_name_H-M   'P 1'
#
loop_
_entity.id
_entity.type
_entity.pdbx_description
1 polymer ?
#
loop_
_entity_poly.entity_id
_entity_poly.type
_entity_poly.pdbx_seq_one_letter_code
_entity_poly.pdbx_strand_id
1 'polypeptide(L)'
;MLRMSILCTTGSVVTGKPDVRTSQFSASSLVLVFAALLTAGCGSEPPSSATDASSSGAAPGQVSKTEVCRQKLAGAIRRFEPEQFSLQSSPERSVNGLNAWIKSCGAERLSSLSVSENAERFLDANSRRHIAAGVYTANDANYIRDCWMFRELTAAVVSGLSNDVTDQETREARRISAVFARIVRNISLLPQDAERVPLGLFDTLLVGQGTAEDRAWIFAEALRQLQTDAVVLLPSEPPAEEGHQLDTAQLLVSVLSEGRSFLYDMQGGIPVTAEGTTDVLTAAPADVSALKEHSRWKSPQVRIVARSAAFSPRMLVLQEQLAAEDASILYEELGGVSEIRPIAERVLNGSDGLWTEADIQVWDYPELRLTAAQSLPEKDRQAYSLLMRPFDAPFERSTLAAENIEELTAIPEQLSPEEKQMYVEQR
;
A
#
# COMPACT_ATOMS: atom_id res chain seq x y z
N MET A 1 -50.37 -22.63 13.19
CA MET A 1 -51.10 -21.59 12.43
C MET A 1 -50.07 -20.87 11.57
N LEU A 2 -50.25 -20.96 10.25
CA LEU A 2 -49.63 -20.22 9.14
C LEU A 2 -48.10 -20.00 9.10
N ARG A 3 -47.41 -20.08 7.96
CA ARG A 3 -47.56 -20.77 6.66
C ARG A 3 -46.24 -20.39 5.95
N MET A 4 -45.37 -21.35 5.72
CA MET A 4 -44.10 -21.13 5.01
C MET A 4 -44.34 -21.51 3.54
N SER A 5 -44.36 -20.51 2.66
CA SER A 5 -44.55 -20.68 1.22
C SER A 5 -43.19 -20.72 0.53
N ILE A 6 -42.77 -21.91 0.13
CA ILE A 6 -41.67 -22.14 -0.82
C ILE A 6 -42.33 -22.32 -2.19
N LEU A 7 -42.09 -21.38 -3.11
CA LEU A 7 -42.49 -21.50 -4.51
C LEU A 7 -41.31 -22.05 -5.31
N CYS A 8 -41.48 -23.31 -5.75
CA CYS A 8 -40.75 -23.89 -6.86
C CYS A 8 -41.20 -23.22 -8.16
N THR A 9 -40.26 -22.78 -8.98
CA THR A 9 -40.47 -22.62 -10.42
C THR A 9 -39.42 -23.44 -11.17
N THR A 10 -39.93 -24.46 -11.85
CA THR A 10 -39.25 -25.32 -12.81
C THR A 10 -38.96 -24.55 -14.10
N GLY A 11 -37.71 -24.55 -14.57
CA GLY A 11 -37.31 -24.03 -15.87
C GLY A 11 -36.26 -24.95 -16.51
N SER A 12 -36.58 -25.46 -17.69
CA SER A 12 -35.91 -26.53 -18.42
C SER A 12 -34.41 -26.38 -18.64
N VAL A 13 -33.70 -27.48 -18.46
CA VAL A 13 -32.34 -27.71 -18.97
C VAL A 13 -32.42 -27.93 -20.48
N VAL A 14 -31.93 -26.96 -21.26
CA VAL A 14 -31.63 -27.13 -22.69
C VAL A 14 -30.11 -27.27 -22.81
N THR A 15 -29.65 -28.48 -23.09
CA THR A 15 -28.27 -28.78 -23.46
C THR A 15 -27.99 -28.29 -24.88
N GLY A 16 -27.45 -27.08 -25.01
CA GLY A 16 -26.91 -26.56 -26.26
C GLY A 16 -25.38 -26.62 -26.26
N LYS A 17 -24.80 -27.50 -27.08
CA LYS A 17 -23.37 -27.48 -27.43
C LYS A 17 -23.02 -26.12 -28.05
N PRO A 18 -21.91 -25.47 -27.70
CA PRO A 18 -21.40 -24.36 -28.49
C PRO A 18 -20.80 -24.89 -29.79
N ASP A 19 -21.42 -24.49 -30.91
CA ASP A 19 -20.89 -24.60 -32.26
C ASP A 19 -19.59 -23.77 -32.36
N VAL A 20 -18.48 -24.46 -32.64
CA VAL A 20 -17.22 -23.85 -33.03
C VAL A 20 -17.38 -23.30 -34.44
N ARG A 21 -17.67 -22.00 -34.56
CA ARG A 21 -17.54 -21.28 -35.82
C ARG A 21 -16.07 -20.99 -36.11
N THR A 22 -15.47 -21.89 -36.89
CA THR A 22 -14.24 -21.67 -37.62
C THR A 22 -14.43 -20.53 -38.63
N SER A 23 -13.89 -19.34 -38.37
CA SER A 23 -13.70 -18.34 -39.42
C SER A 23 -12.44 -18.68 -40.21
N GLN A 24 -12.66 -19.05 -41.47
CA GLN A 24 -11.64 -19.19 -42.49
C GLN A 24 -10.87 -17.88 -42.64
N PHE A 25 -9.56 -17.91 -42.42
CA PHE A 25 -8.64 -16.95 -43.03
C PHE A 25 -7.61 -17.71 -43.86
N SER A 26 -7.52 -17.23 -45.09
CA SER A 26 -6.83 -17.78 -46.25
C SER A 26 -5.35 -18.07 -46.00
N ALA A 27 -4.94 -19.31 -46.26
CA ALA A 27 -3.56 -19.69 -46.51
C ALA A 27 -3.17 -19.25 -47.93
N SER A 28 -2.15 -18.40 -48.06
CA SER A 28 -1.29 -18.32 -49.24
C SER A 28 -0.03 -17.52 -48.91
N SER A 29 1.13 -18.12 -49.20
CA SER A 29 2.44 -17.49 -49.39
C SER A 29 3.23 -17.07 -48.15
N LEU A 30 4.00 -18.01 -47.56
CA LEU A 30 5.48 -17.93 -47.45
C LEU A 30 6.00 -19.14 -46.63
N VAL A 31 6.17 -20.28 -47.29
CA VAL A 31 7.00 -21.39 -46.80
C VAL A 31 8.00 -21.69 -47.92
N LEU A 32 9.18 -21.10 -47.83
CA LEU A 32 10.39 -21.42 -48.61
C LEU A 32 11.49 -20.42 -48.20
N VAL A 33 12.25 -20.70 -47.13
CA VAL A 33 13.74 -20.51 -47.00
C VAL A 33 14.22 -21.08 -45.62
N PHE A 34 13.78 -22.27 -45.20
CA PHE A 34 14.33 -22.90 -43.99
C PHE A 34 14.54 -24.41 -44.20
N ALA A 35 15.26 -24.76 -45.27
CA ALA A 35 15.71 -26.12 -45.53
C ALA A 35 16.90 -26.14 -46.50
N ALA A 36 18.02 -25.52 -46.11
CA ALA A 36 19.33 -25.80 -46.69
C ALA A 36 20.40 -25.13 -45.82
N LEU A 37 20.98 -25.88 -44.88
CA LEU A 37 22.38 -25.75 -44.40
C LEU A 37 22.62 -26.68 -43.20
N LEU A 38 22.49 -27.98 -43.44
CA LEU A 38 23.15 -29.02 -42.65
C LEU A 38 23.63 -30.09 -43.62
N THR A 39 24.89 -29.98 -44.06
CA THR A 39 25.83 -31.10 -44.31
C THR A 39 27.13 -30.59 -44.96
N ALA A 40 28.25 -31.21 -44.54
CA ALA A 40 29.64 -31.09 -45.00
C ALA A 40 30.48 -30.01 -44.27
N GLY A 41 31.60 -30.31 -43.63
CA GLY A 41 32.36 -31.56 -43.50
C GLY A 41 33.64 -31.29 -42.70
N CYS A 42 34.16 -32.33 -42.03
CA CYS A 42 35.49 -32.34 -41.44
C CYS A 42 36.57 -32.29 -42.54
N GLY A 43 37.61 -31.49 -42.32
CA GLY A 43 38.84 -31.49 -43.11
C GLY A 43 39.95 -30.73 -42.40
N SER A 44 40.91 -31.48 -41.87
CA SER A 44 42.14 -31.04 -41.21
C SER A 44 43.23 -30.67 -42.21
N GLU A 45 43.86 -29.50 -42.06
CA GLU A 45 45.31 -29.27 -42.21
C GLU A 45 45.69 -27.83 -41.80
N PRO A 46 46.88 -27.60 -41.21
CA PRO A 46 47.26 -26.29 -40.65
C PRO A 46 48.11 -25.46 -41.62
N PRO A 47 47.93 -24.13 -41.65
CA PRO A 47 49.01 -23.20 -41.98
C PRO A 47 49.29 -22.30 -40.77
N SER A 48 50.52 -22.32 -40.25
CA SER A 48 51.54 -21.32 -40.58
C SER A 48 51.27 -19.95 -39.94
N SER A 49 52.12 -19.65 -38.97
CA SER A 49 52.40 -18.34 -38.39
C SER A 49 52.38 -17.21 -39.42
N ALA A 50 51.66 -16.12 -39.13
CA ALA A 50 52.20 -14.77 -38.97
C ALA A 50 51.11 -13.68 -39.10
N THR A 51 51.26 -12.66 -38.24
CA THR A 51 50.89 -11.25 -38.43
C THR A 51 49.48 -10.80 -38.00
N ASP A 52 49.45 -10.25 -36.79
CA ASP A 52 48.75 -9.03 -36.36
C ASP A 52 47.41 -8.68 -37.00
N ALA A 53 46.35 -9.04 -36.28
CA ALA A 53 45.14 -8.23 -36.23
C ALA A 53 44.74 -8.09 -34.76
N SER A 54 44.91 -6.87 -34.25
CA SER A 54 44.42 -6.41 -32.95
C SER A 54 42.89 -6.46 -32.91
N SER A 55 42.31 -7.65 -32.73
CA SER A 55 40.94 -7.78 -32.24
C SER A 55 41.03 -7.75 -30.71
N SER A 56 40.58 -6.66 -30.11
CA SER A 56 40.32 -6.55 -28.68
C SER A 56 39.29 -7.61 -28.30
N GLY A 57 39.78 -8.80 -27.95
CA GLY A 57 38.99 -9.83 -27.30
C GLY A 57 38.51 -9.27 -25.97
N ALA A 58 37.21 -9.00 -25.87
CA ALA A 58 36.57 -8.79 -24.59
C ALA A 58 36.79 -10.07 -23.76
N ALA A 59 37.57 -9.95 -22.69
CA ALA A 59 37.71 -11.01 -21.72
C ALA A 59 36.33 -11.39 -21.16
N PRO A 60 36.03 -12.69 -21.00
CA PRO A 60 34.80 -13.11 -20.34
C PRO A 60 34.89 -12.68 -18.86
N GLY A 61 33.96 -11.84 -18.42
CA GLY A 61 33.69 -11.66 -16.98
C GLY A 61 33.81 -10.26 -16.38
N GLN A 62 33.93 -9.17 -17.15
CA GLN A 62 33.76 -7.83 -16.56
C GLN A 62 32.28 -7.48 -16.42
N VAL A 63 31.72 -7.79 -15.24
CA VAL A 63 30.41 -7.29 -14.82
C VAL A 63 30.46 -5.77 -14.83
N SER A 64 29.54 -5.13 -15.55
CA SER A 64 29.48 -3.66 -15.64
C SER A 64 29.23 -3.06 -14.24
N LYS A 65 29.74 -1.84 -13.99
CA LYS A 65 29.49 -1.12 -12.73
C LYS A 65 27.99 -0.99 -12.44
N THR A 66 27.19 -0.77 -13.48
CA THR A 66 25.73 -0.71 -13.41
C THR A 66 25.13 -2.02 -12.90
N GLU A 67 25.59 -3.16 -13.41
CA GLU A 67 25.11 -4.48 -12.97
C GLU A 67 25.53 -4.78 -11.53
N VAL A 68 26.75 -4.43 -11.13
CA VAL A 68 27.18 -4.51 -9.72
C VAL A 68 26.28 -3.67 -8.81
N CYS A 69 25.92 -2.46 -9.26
CA CYS A 69 25.03 -1.57 -8.51
C CYS A 69 23.61 -2.12 -8.40
N ARG A 70 23.06 -2.69 -9.47
CA ARG A 70 21.75 -3.35 -9.47
C ARG A 70 21.74 -4.57 -8.55
N GLN A 71 22.77 -5.42 -8.58
CA GLN A 71 22.86 -6.59 -7.71
C GLN A 71 22.96 -6.21 -6.22
N LYS A 72 23.75 -5.17 -5.91
CA LYS A 72 23.81 -4.61 -4.54
C LYS A 72 22.47 -4.07 -4.10
N LEU A 73 21.77 -3.36 -4.98
CA LEU A 73 20.45 -2.81 -4.69
C LEU A 73 19.45 -3.93 -4.43
N ALA A 74 19.32 -4.89 -5.35
CA ALA A 74 18.42 -6.04 -5.21
C ALA A 74 18.67 -6.81 -3.89
N GLY A 75 19.93 -7.03 -3.52
CA GLY A 75 20.28 -7.67 -2.25
C GLY A 75 19.94 -6.86 -1.00
N ALA A 76 19.96 -5.52 -1.09
CA ALA A 76 19.53 -4.64 0.00
C ALA A 76 18.00 -4.57 0.09
N ILE A 77 17.35 -4.48 -1.06
CA ILE A 77 15.90 -4.29 -1.24
C ILE A 77 15.10 -5.49 -0.75
N ARG A 78 15.46 -6.72 -1.13
CA ARG A 78 14.67 -7.92 -0.72
C ARG A 78 14.43 -8.02 0.79
N ARG A 79 15.28 -7.41 1.60
CA ARG A 79 15.14 -7.38 3.06
C ARG A 79 13.98 -6.52 3.58
N PHE A 80 13.41 -5.64 2.76
CA PHE A 80 12.24 -4.83 3.08
C PHE A 80 10.93 -5.49 2.63
N GLU A 81 10.97 -6.68 2.01
CA GLU A 81 9.77 -7.45 1.73
C GLU A 81 9.01 -7.69 3.05
N PRO A 82 7.68 -7.46 3.11
CA PRO A 82 6.94 -7.52 4.37
C PRO A 82 7.20 -8.80 5.17
N GLU A 83 7.23 -9.95 4.50
CA GLU A 83 7.49 -11.26 5.12
C GLU A 83 8.88 -11.34 5.75
N GLN A 84 9.91 -10.83 5.06
CA GLN A 84 11.28 -10.86 5.56
C GLN A 84 11.50 -9.79 6.64
N PHE A 85 10.91 -8.62 6.48
CA PHE A 85 11.09 -7.48 7.37
C PHE A 85 10.48 -7.76 8.74
N SER A 86 9.31 -8.42 8.79
CA SER A 86 8.68 -8.83 10.05
C SER A 86 9.46 -9.90 10.81
N LEU A 87 10.26 -10.72 10.11
CA LEU A 87 11.13 -11.73 10.73
C LEU A 87 12.48 -11.17 11.20
N GLN A 88 12.85 -9.98 10.74
CA GLN A 88 14.11 -9.35 11.12
C GLN A 88 13.98 -8.66 12.48
N SER A 89 14.88 -9.03 13.39
CA SER A 89 14.94 -8.42 14.72
C SER A 89 15.42 -6.96 14.72
N SER A 90 15.84 -6.40 13.57
CA SER A 90 16.55 -5.11 13.49
C SER A 90 16.52 -4.53 12.06
N PRO A 91 15.71 -3.48 11.80
CA PRO A 91 15.67 -2.72 10.54
C PRO A 91 17.04 -2.13 10.13
N GLU A 92 17.95 -1.93 11.08
CA GLU A 92 19.24 -1.29 10.91
C GLU A 92 20.13 -2.01 9.87
N ARG A 93 20.06 -3.34 9.79
CA ARG A 93 20.84 -4.10 8.79
C ARG A 93 20.40 -3.81 7.36
N SER A 94 19.11 -3.62 7.16
CA SER A 94 18.50 -3.31 5.85
C SER A 94 18.83 -1.87 5.46
N VAL A 95 18.71 -0.95 6.40
CA VAL A 95 19.10 0.47 6.25
C VAL A 95 20.59 0.61 5.90
N ASN A 96 21.48 -0.12 6.59
CA ASN A 96 22.91 -0.10 6.30
C ASN A 96 23.22 -0.61 4.89
N GLY A 97 22.46 -1.58 4.38
CA GLY A 97 22.55 -2.06 3.01
C GLY A 97 22.23 -0.94 1.99
N LEU A 98 21.12 -0.23 2.18
CA LEU A 98 20.75 0.90 1.31
C LEU A 98 21.76 2.06 1.41
N ASN A 99 22.23 2.39 2.62
CA ASN A 99 23.24 3.43 2.81
C ASN A 99 24.59 3.08 2.16
N ALA A 100 25.00 1.81 2.20
CA ALA A 100 26.19 1.36 1.48
C ALA A 100 25.98 1.41 -0.05
N TRP A 101 24.78 1.05 -0.52
CA TRP A 101 24.43 1.14 -1.93
C TRP A 101 24.43 2.58 -2.43
N ILE A 102 23.66 3.49 -1.81
CA ILE A 102 23.55 4.89 -2.28
C ILE A 102 24.92 5.56 -2.29
N LYS A 103 25.76 5.33 -1.28
CA LYS A 103 27.12 5.88 -1.22
C LYS A 103 28.01 5.41 -2.38
N SER A 104 27.83 4.18 -2.85
CA SER A 104 28.67 3.60 -3.91
C SER A 104 28.10 3.73 -5.32
N CYS A 105 26.78 3.88 -5.46
CA CYS A 105 26.08 3.76 -6.73
C CYS A 105 25.17 4.96 -7.06
N GLY A 106 24.57 5.61 -6.05
CA GLY A 106 23.60 6.70 -6.25
C GLY A 106 24.06 8.09 -5.77
N ALA A 107 25.26 8.20 -5.19
CA ALA A 107 25.73 9.43 -4.55
C ALA A 107 25.79 10.63 -5.50
N GLU A 108 26.27 10.41 -6.73
CA GLU A 108 26.34 11.45 -7.76
C GLU A 108 24.95 11.99 -8.10
N ARG A 109 24.01 11.07 -8.43
CA ARG A 109 22.62 11.43 -8.71
C ARG A 109 21.98 12.15 -7.53
N LEU A 110 22.10 11.62 -6.31
CA LEU A 110 21.53 12.23 -5.12
C LEU A 110 22.09 13.63 -4.87
N SER A 111 23.39 13.85 -5.06
CA SER A 111 24.03 15.15 -4.88
C SER A 111 23.59 16.20 -5.90
N SER A 112 23.06 15.77 -7.06
CA SER A 112 22.50 16.66 -8.08
C SER A 112 21.08 17.14 -7.76
N LEU A 113 20.43 16.53 -6.77
CA LEU A 113 19.05 16.83 -6.39
C LEU A 113 19.03 17.69 -5.13
N SER A 114 18.24 18.75 -5.16
CA SER A 114 17.99 19.61 -4.00
C SER A 114 16.49 19.81 -3.85
N VAL A 115 16.01 19.79 -2.60
CA VAL A 115 14.63 20.16 -2.29
C VAL A 115 14.42 21.63 -2.67
N SER A 116 13.37 21.92 -3.43
CA SER A 116 13.07 23.28 -3.86
C SER A 116 12.40 24.10 -2.75
N GLU A 117 12.55 25.42 -2.80
CA GLU A 117 11.86 26.35 -1.88
C GLU A 117 10.33 26.18 -1.93
N ASN A 118 9.78 25.84 -3.10
CA ASN A 118 8.36 25.56 -3.29
C ASN A 118 7.91 24.30 -2.54
N ALA A 119 8.75 23.27 -2.44
CA ALA A 119 8.45 22.09 -1.63
C ALA A 119 8.54 22.41 -0.13
N GLU A 120 9.51 23.24 0.27
CA GLU A 120 9.76 23.57 1.68
C GLU A 120 8.61 24.29 2.39
N ARG A 121 7.76 25.03 1.65
CA ARG A 121 6.59 25.74 2.21
C ARG A 121 5.51 24.81 2.77
N PHE A 122 5.48 23.56 2.29
CA PHE A 122 4.49 22.57 2.71
C PHE A 122 4.95 21.73 3.90
N LEU A 123 6.20 21.91 4.34
CA LEU A 123 6.86 21.03 5.29
C LEU A 123 7.21 21.77 6.57
N ASP A 124 7.08 21.09 7.71
CA ASP A 124 7.62 21.59 8.97
C ASP A 124 9.16 21.47 9.02
N ALA A 125 9.78 22.05 10.05
CA ALA A 125 11.23 22.08 10.19
C ALA A 125 11.88 20.68 10.35
N ASN A 126 11.21 19.74 11.01
CA ASN A 126 11.71 18.37 11.16
C ASN A 126 11.60 17.61 9.84
N SER A 127 10.46 17.72 9.16
CA SER A 127 10.24 17.17 7.83
C SER A 127 11.29 17.67 6.83
N ARG A 128 11.58 18.98 6.78
CA ARG A 128 12.64 19.55 5.93
C ARG A 128 14.01 18.93 6.18
N ARG A 129 14.42 18.81 7.44
CA ARG A 129 15.70 18.17 7.81
C ARG A 129 15.73 16.71 7.41
N HIS A 130 14.61 16.00 7.62
CA HIS A 130 14.50 14.59 7.29
C HIS A 130 14.61 14.35 5.78
N ILE A 131 13.92 15.13 4.95
CA ILE A 131 13.96 14.94 3.49
C ILE A 131 15.28 15.37 2.86
N ALA A 132 15.94 16.39 3.43
CA ALA A 132 17.26 16.84 2.98
C ALA A 132 18.38 15.87 3.38
N ALA A 133 18.13 14.94 4.30
CA ALA A 133 19.13 13.95 4.70
C ALA A 133 19.46 13.01 3.53
N GLY A 134 20.74 12.96 3.15
CA GLY A 134 21.26 12.07 2.11
C GLY A 134 21.46 10.61 2.56
N VAL A 135 20.83 10.20 3.65
CA VAL A 135 20.96 8.85 4.24
C VAL A 135 19.59 8.29 4.57
N TYR A 136 19.44 6.98 4.42
CA TYR A 136 18.26 6.23 4.86
C TYR A 136 18.30 5.99 6.37
N THR A 137 17.11 5.95 6.96
CA THR A 137 16.83 5.76 8.38
C THR A 137 15.89 4.56 8.59
N ALA A 138 15.62 4.18 9.84
CA ALA A 138 14.61 3.16 10.14
C ALA A 138 13.19 3.56 9.68
N ASN A 139 12.88 4.86 9.65
CA ASN A 139 11.59 5.35 9.15
C ASN A 139 11.47 5.14 7.64
N ASP A 140 12.57 5.33 6.91
CA ASP A 140 12.63 5.02 5.48
C ASP A 140 12.44 3.52 5.22
N ALA A 141 12.98 2.66 6.09
CA ALA A 141 12.78 1.22 6.00
C ALA A 141 11.31 0.83 6.10
N ASN A 142 10.62 1.34 7.13
CA ASN A 142 9.19 1.14 7.30
C ASN A 142 8.41 1.74 6.11
N TYR A 143 8.84 2.90 5.61
CA TYR A 143 8.24 3.53 4.43
C TYR A 143 8.27 2.63 3.20
N ILE A 144 9.45 2.11 2.86
CA ILE A 144 9.67 1.24 1.70
C ILE A 144 8.86 -0.05 1.83
N ARG A 145 8.92 -0.72 3.00
CA ARG A 145 8.12 -1.92 3.30
C ARG A 145 6.64 -1.67 3.03
N ASP A 146 6.11 -0.58 3.59
CA ASP A 146 4.68 -0.27 3.46
C ASP A 146 4.32 -0.01 1.99
N CYS A 147 5.15 0.68 1.21
CA CYS A 147 4.91 0.91 -0.22
C CYS A 147 4.79 -0.42 -0.99
N TRP A 148 5.64 -1.40 -0.70
CA TRP A 148 5.53 -2.73 -1.34
C TRP A 148 4.31 -3.49 -0.88
N MET A 149 3.99 -3.45 0.41
CA MET A 149 2.75 -4.04 0.92
C MET A 149 1.53 -3.46 0.17
N PHE A 150 1.49 -2.15 -0.04
CA PHE A 150 0.41 -1.50 -0.80
C PHE A 150 0.43 -1.83 -2.29
N ARG A 151 1.61 -2.00 -2.89
CA ARG A 151 1.74 -2.46 -4.28
C ARG A 151 1.13 -3.84 -4.44
N GLU A 152 1.52 -4.79 -3.59
CA GLU A 152 1.00 -6.16 -3.63
C GLU A 152 -0.51 -6.20 -3.32
N LEU A 153 -0.95 -5.42 -2.33
CA LEU A 153 -2.37 -5.32 -1.98
C LEU A 153 -3.20 -4.83 -3.17
N THR A 154 -2.78 -3.74 -3.82
CA THR A 154 -3.52 -3.18 -4.95
C THR A 154 -3.43 -4.06 -6.19
N ALA A 155 -2.29 -4.68 -6.47
CA ALA A 155 -2.15 -5.66 -7.54
C ALA A 155 -3.08 -6.86 -7.34
N ALA A 156 -3.17 -7.40 -6.12
CA ALA A 156 -4.06 -8.51 -5.77
C ALA A 156 -5.55 -8.12 -5.93
N VAL A 157 -5.93 -6.91 -5.51
CA VAL A 157 -7.30 -6.41 -5.67
C VAL A 157 -7.65 -6.22 -7.16
N VAL A 158 -6.77 -5.59 -7.92
CA VAL A 158 -7.02 -5.27 -9.34
C VAL A 158 -7.01 -6.52 -10.22
N SER A 159 -6.13 -7.48 -9.96
CA SER A 159 -6.07 -8.75 -10.72
C SER A 159 -7.33 -9.61 -10.54
N GLY A 160 -8.05 -9.45 -9.43
CA GLY A 160 -9.33 -10.12 -9.20
C GLY A 160 -10.52 -9.50 -9.96
N LEU A 161 -10.34 -8.36 -10.63
CA LEU A 161 -11.41 -7.69 -11.38
C LEU A 161 -11.52 -8.25 -12.80
N SER A 162 -12.75 -8.39 -13.28
CA SER A 162 -13.01 -8.72 -14.69
C SER A 162 -12.54 -7.58 -15.61
N ASN A 163 -11.93 -7.96 -16.74
CA ASN A 163 -11.47 -7.06 -17.79
C ASN A 163 -12.56 -6.78 -18.86
N ASP A 164 -13.82 -7.14 -18.62
CA ASP A 164 -14.91 -7.02 -19.60
C ASP A 164 -15.28 -5.56 -19.93
N VAL A 165 -14.78 -4.60 -19.15
CA VAL A 165 -15.02 -3.17 -19.35
C VAL A 165 -13.95 -2.60 -20.29
N THR A 166 -14.39 -2.18 -21.49
CA THR A 166 -13.52 -1.55 -22.49
C THR A 166 -13.21 -0.10 -22.19
N ASP A 167 -14.17 0.61 -21.56
CA ASP A 167 -14.03 2.00 -21.18
C ASP A 167 -13.01 2.19 -20.06
N GLN A 168 -12.08 3.12 -20.24
CA GLN A 168 -10.96 3.31 -19.32
C GLN A 168 -11.41 3.98 -18.02
N GLU A 169 -12.23 5.02 -18.10
CA GLU A 169 -12.78 5.75 -16.95
C GLU A 169 -13.55 4.80 -16.03
N THR A 170 -14.47 4.01 -16.59
CA THR A 170 -15.24 3.01 -15.84
C THR A 170 -14.33 1.94 -15.21
N ARG A 171 -13.27 1.53 -15.91
CA ARG A 171 -12.30 0.56 -15.39
C ARG A 171 -11.53 1.13 -14.21
N GLU A 172 -11.10 2.38 -14.28
CA GLU A 172 -10.38 3.05 -13.21
C GLU A 172 -11.27 3.27 -11.98
N ALA A 173 -12.48 3.81 -12.18
CA ALA A 173 -13.48 3.96 -11.12
C ALA A 173 -13.77 2.63 -10.41
N ARG A 174 -13.85 1.51 -11.16
CA ARG A 174 -14.02 0.17 -10.61
C ARG A 174 -12.81 -0.28 -9.79
N ARG A 175 -11.58 0.01 -10.23
CA ARG A 175 -10.35 -0.29 -9.49
C ARG A 175 -10.30 0.48 -8.17
N ILE A 176 -10.54 1.79 -8.21
CA ILE A 176 -10.57 2.66 -7.03
C ILE A 176 -11.63 2.15 -6.03
N SER A 177 -12.85 1.91 -6.50
CA SER A 177 -13.95 1.41 -5.66
C SER A 177 -13.67 0.02 -5.07
N ALA A 178 -12.98 -0.86 -5.81
CA ALA A 178 -12.59 -2.17 -5.31
C ALA A 178 -11.53 -2.07 -4.19
N VAL A 179 -10.55 -1.17 -4.33
CA VAL A 179 -9.55 -0.89 -3.29
C VAL A 179 -10.22 -0.29 -2.05
N PHE A 180 -11.10 0.70 -2.23
CA PHE A 180 -11.89 1.28 -1.15
C PHE A 180 -12.67 0.21 -0.38
N ALA A 181 -13.46 -0.59 -1.10
CA ALA A 181 -14.26 -1.65 -0.51
C ALA A 181 -13.40 -2.74 0.16
N ARG A 182 -12.18 -3.00 -0.34
CA ARG A 182 -11.24 -3.91 0.33
C ARG A 182 -10.81 -3.34 1.68
N ILE A 183 -10.41 -2.08 1.74
CA ILE A 183 -9.91 -1.43 2.95
C ILE A 183 -11.01 -1.35 4.01
N VAL A 184 -12.18 -0.81 3.66
CA VAL A 184 -13.30 -0.65 4.60
C VAL A 184 -13.74 -1.99 5.19
N ARG A 185 -13.74 -3.07 4.40
CA ARG A 185 -14.13 -4.41 4.86
C ARG A 185 -13.10 -5.10 5.76
N ASN A 186 -11.83 -4.70 5.70
CA ASN A 186 -10.76 -5.34 6.47
C ASN A 186 -10.26 -4.49 7.65
N ILE A 187 -10.72 -3.24 7.77
CA ILE A 187 -10.35 -2.36 8.87
C ILE A 187 -11.63 -1.95 9.58
N SER A 188 -11.91 -2.53 10.74
CA SER A 188 -13.03 -2.11 11.59
C SER A 188 -12.75 -0.76 12.26
N LEU A 189 -13.78 0.07 12.35
CA LEU A 189 -13.65 1.36 13.03
C LEU A 189 -13.63 1.18 14.54
N LEU A 190 -12.68 1.84 15.17
CA LEU A 190 -12.69 2.02 16.62
C LEU A 190 -13.72 3.08 17.01
N PRO A 191 -14.36 2.95 18.19
CA PRO A 191 -15.15 4.03 18.77
C PRO A 191 -14.31 5.30 18.92
N GLN A 192 -14.93 6.48 18.76
CA GLN A 192 -14.23 7.77 18.80
C GLN A 192 -13.53 8.05 20.14
N ASP A 193 -14.05 7.48 21.23
CA ASP A 193 -13.57 7.63 22.60
C ASP A 193 -12.69 6.46 23.08
N ALA A 194 -12.41 5.48 22.21
CA ALA A 194 -11.60 4.32 22.58
C ALA A 194 -10.13 4.71 22.79
N GLU A 195 -9.59 4.40 23.97
CA GLU A 195 -8.15 4.43 24.18
C GLU A 195 -7.49 3.40 23.26
N ARG A 196 -6.54 3.84 22.45
CA ARG A 196 -5.90 2.99 21.44
C ARG A 196 -4.40 3.16 21.41
N VAL A 197 -3.72 2.07 21.11
CA VAL A 197 -2.29 2.08 20.83
C VAL A 197 -2.04 2.84 19.52
N PRO A 198 -1.06 3.76 19.49
CA PRO A 198 -0.54 4.30 18.24
C PRO A 198 0.08 3.21 17.35
N LEU A 199 -0.48 3.02 16.15
CA LEU A 199 -0.09 2.03 15.17
C LEU A 199 0.30 2.71 13.85
N GLY A 200 1.29 2.14 13.15
CA GLY A 200 1.60 2.49 11.77
C GLY A 200 0.69 1.78 10.75
N LEU A 201 0.92 2.01 9.46
CA LEU A 201 0.11 1.43 8.37
C LEU A 201 0.11 -0.11 8.39
N PHE A 202 1.30 -0.70 8.49
CA PHE A 202 1.46 -2.16 8.56
C PHE A 202 0.71 -2.77 9.73
N ASP A 203 0.90 -2.23 10.94
CA ASP A 203 0.28 -2.78 12.14
C ASP A 203 -1.24 -2.61 12.09
N THR A 204 -1.73 -1.46 11.59
CA THR A 204 -3.17 -1.20 11.40
C THR A 204 -3.79 -2.22 10.44
N LEU A 205 -3.13 -2.54 9.33
CA LEU A 205 -3.59 -3.56 8.38
C LEU A 205 -3.54 -4.96 8.96
N LEU A 206 -2.54 -5.26 9.77
CA LEU A 206 -2.38 -6.56 10.41
C LEU A 206 -3.49 -6.81 11.44
N VAL A 207 -3.76 -5.83 12.31
CA VAL A 207 -4.78 -5.97 13.36
C VAL A 207 -6.21 -5.78 12.83
N GLY A 208 -6.35 -5.13 11.66
CA GLY A 208 -7.64 -4.90 11.01
C GLY A 208 -8.55 -3.94 11.78
N GLN A 209 -7.97 -2.99 12.52
CA GLN A 209 -8.69 -2.00 13.33
C GLN A 209 -8.01 -0.64 13.26
N GLY A 210 -8.80 0.43 13.13
CA GLY A 210 -8.28 1.79 13.03
C GLY A 210 -9.40 2.85 13.10
N THR A 211 -9.04 4.12 12.97
CA THR A 211 -10.00 5.23 12.85
C THR A 211 -10.35 5.53 11.39
N ALA A 212 -11.24 6.48 11.15
CA ALA A 212 -11.53 6.95 9.80
C ALA A 212 -10.30 7.57 9.13
N GLU A 213 -9.45 8.24 9.91
CA GLU A 213 -8.17 8.78 9.46
C GLU A 213 -7.18 7.68 9.06
N ASP A 214 -7.12 6.59 9.83
CA ASP A 214 -6.28 5.43 9.45
C ASP A 214 -6.76 4.81 8.13
N ARG A 215 -8.08 4.64 7.96
CA ARG A 215 -8.66 4.17 6.69
C ARG A 215 -8.33 5.14 5.55
N ALA A 216 -8.47 6.45 5.76
CA ALA A 216 -8.13 7.48 4.77
C ALA A 216 -6.65 7.40 4.36
N TRP A 217 -5.77 7.25 5.35
CA TRP A 217 -4.33 7.15 5.13
C TRP A 217 -3.96 5.90 4.32
N ILE A 218 -4.47 4.74 4.73
CA ILE A 218 -4.28 3.46 4.03
C ILE A 218 -4.83 3.53 2.60
N PHE A 219 -6.01 4.15 2.42
CA PHE A 219 -6.61 4.27 1.10
C PHE A 219 -5.80 5.17 0.17
N ALA A 220 -5.37 6.34 0.62
CA ALA A 220 -4.54 7.22 -0.18
C ALA A 220 -3.18 6.60 -0.54
N GLU A 221 -2.51 5.92 0.40
CA GLU A 221 -1.24 5.23 0.13
C GLU A 221 -1.40 4.04 -0.83
N ALA A 222 -2.53 3.33 -0.77
CA ALA A 222 -2.87 2.30 -1.75
C ALA A 222 -3.08 2.91 -3.15
N LEU A 223 -3.88 3.98 -3.25
CA LEU A 223 -4.13 4.66 -4.54
C LEU A 223 -2.87 5.26 -5.15
N ARG A 224 -1.92 5.71 -4.33
CA ARG A 224 -0.61 6.17 -4.80
C ARG A 224 0.16 5.08 -5.55
N GLN A 225 0.04 3.80 -5.15
CA GLN A 225 0.64 2.68 -5.90
C GLN A 225 -0.07 2.41 -7.23
N LEU A 226 -1.32 2.87 -7.38
CA LEU A 226 -2.04 2.89 -8.66
C LEU A 226 -1.79 4.17 -9.47
N GLN A 227 -0.91 5.07 -8.99
CA GLN A 227 -0.68 6.39 -9.58
C GLN A 227 -1.94 7.26 -9.65
N THR A 228 -2.89 7.04 -8.73
CA THR A 228 -4.10 7.84 -8.58
C THR A 228 -3.93 8.76 -7.37
N ASP A 229 -4.11 10.06 -7.60
CA ASP A 229 -3.99 11.05 -6.53
C ASP A 229 -5.22 11.00 -5.60
N ALA A 230 -4.97 11.14 -4.31
CA ALA A 230 -6.02 11.23 -3.30
C ALA A 230 -5.67 12.28 -2.25
N VAL A 231 -6.68 13.03 -1.83
CA VAL A 231 -6.57 14.04 -0.77
C VAL A 231 -7.65 13.85 0.26
N VAL A 232 -7.34 14.17 1.50
CA VAL A 232 -8.34 14.29 2.56
C VAL A 232 -8.91 15.70 2.51
N LEU A 233 -10.24 15.78 2.51
CA LEU A 233 -10.99 17.01 2.66
C LEU A 233 -11.49 17.10 4.10
N LEU A 234 -11.17 18.21 4.75
CA LEU A 234 -11.72 18.56 6.06
C LEU A 234 -12.74 19.70 5.90
N PRO A 235 -13.92 19.59 6.53
CA PRO A 235 -14.97 20.56 6.40
C PRO A 235 -14.64 21.87 7.12
N SER A 236 -15.28 22.97 6.70
CA SER A 236 -15.10 24.28 7.35
C SER A 236 -15.94 24.43 8.63
N GLU A 237 -16.97 23.61 8.80
CA GLU A 237 -17.90 23.62 9.93
C GLU A 237 -17.93 22.26 10.65
N PRO A 238 -18.23 22.22 11.96
CA PRO A 238 -18.34 20.97 12.71
C PRO A 238 -19.43 20.05 12.14
N PRO A 239 -19.31 18.72 12.32
CA PRO A 239 -20.34 17.78 11.89
C PRO A 239 -21.66 18.01 12.64
N ALA A 240 -22.78 17.83 11.93
CA ALA A 240 -24.08 17.70 12.56
C ALA A 240 -24.17 16.35 13.32
N GLU A 241 -25.01 16.28 14.35
CA GLU A 241 -25.26 15.03 15.09
C GLU A 241 -26.03 14.00 14.23
N GLU A 242 -26.92 14.49 13.38
CA GLU A 242 -27.75 13.69 12.47
C GLU A 242 -27.89 14.44 11.14
N GLY A 243 -28.15 13.71 10.06
CA GLY A 243 -28.38 14.31 8.74
C GLY A 243 -28.02 13.37 7.59
N HIS A 244 -27.93 13.94 6.41
CA HIS A 244 -27.36 13.26 5.26
C HIS A 244 -25.85 13.03 5.48
N GLN A 245 -25.26 12.12 4.72
CA GLN A 245 -23.85 11.74 4.86
C GLN A 245 -22.89 12.94 4.89
N LEU A 246 -23.12 13.95 4.05
CA LEU A 246 -22.30 15.17 3.99
C LEU A 246 -22.46 16.07 5.24
N ASP A 247 -23.58 15.99 5.94
CA ASP A 247 -23.84 16.74 7.18
C ASP A 247 -23.03 16.16 8.35
N THR A 248 -22.88 14.83 8.38
CA THR A 248 -22.27 14.12 9.52
C THR A 248 -20.80 13.75 9.31
N ALA A 249 -20.33 13.64 8.05
CA ALA A 249 -18.98 13.17 7.74
C ALA A 249 -17.89 14.09 8.32
N GLN A 250 -16.98 13.59 9.15
CA GLN A 250 -15.90 14.41 9.74
C GLN A 250 -14.76 14.68 8.75
N LEU A 251 -14.55 13.76 7.81
CA LEU A 251 -13.58 13.87 6.74
C LEU A 251 -14.13 13.14 5.52
N LEU A 252 -13.70 13.58 4.35
CA LEU A 252 -13.91 12.85 3.09
C LEU A 252 -12.57 12.61 2.43
N VAL A 253 -12.48 11.58 1.59
CA VAL A 253 -11.35 11.43 0.67
C VAL A 253 -11.84 11.74 -0.74
N SER A 254 -11.19 12.70 -1.38
CA SER A 254 -11.38 13.00 -2.80
C SER A 254 -10.30 12.29 -3.60
N VAL A 255 -10.72 11.48 -4.58
CA VAL A 255 -9.83 10.71 -5.47
C VAL A 255 -9.87 11.35 -6.86
N LEU A 256 -8.72 11.82 -7.31
CA LEU A 256 -8.57 12.54 -8.57
C LEU A 256 -8.24 11.56 -9.69
N SER A 257 -9.11 11.48 -10.69
CA SER A 257 -9.02 10.53 -11.79
C SER A 257 -9.56 11.16 -13.07
N GLU A 258 -8.76 11.17 -14.13
CA GLU A 258 -9.10 11.68 -15.47
C GLU A 258 -9.79 13.06 -15.50
N GLY A 259 -9.40 13.97 -14.61
CA GLY A 259 -9.96 15.33 -14.52
C GLY A 259 -11.26 15.45 -13.72
N ARG A 260 -11.70 14.35 -13.10
CA ARG A 260 -12.81 14.30 -12.14
C ARG A 260 -12.30 13.96 -10.76
N SER A 261 -13.13 14.23 -9.76
CA SER A 261 -12.78 14.03 -8.35
C SER A 261 -13.91 13.31 -7.64
N PHE A 262 -13.68 12.06 -7.26
CA PHE A 262 -14.68 11.18 -6.66
C PHE A 262 -14.60 11.19 -5.14
N LEU A 263 -15.74 11.26 -4.47
CA LEU A 263 -15.83 11.42 -3.02
C LEU A 263 -16.11 10.09 -2.30
N TYR A 264 -15.35 9.85 -1.23
CA TYR A 264 -15.47 8.66 -0.39
C TYR A 264 -15.52 9.04 1.09
N ASP A 265 -16.42 8.40 1.84
CA ASP A 265 -16.54 8.58 3.28
C ASP A 265 -15.92 7.38 4.01
N MET A 266 -14.83 7.64 4.72
CA MET A 266 -14.08 6.61 5.45
C MET A 266 -14.77 6.18 6.74
N GLN A 267 -15.61 7.05 7.32
CA GLN A 267 -16.38 6.76 8.51
C GLN A 267 -17.60 5.89 8.15
N GLY A 268 -18.38 6.33 7.16
CA GLY A 268 -19.53 5.57 6.65
C GLY A 268 -19.13 4.27 5.95
N GLY A 269 -17.90 4.21 5.41
CA GLY A 269 -17.42 3.03 4.68
C GLY A 269 -18.14 2.84 3.33
N ILE A 270 -18.72 3.91 2.80
CA ILE A 270 -19.44 3.93 1.54
C ILE A 270 -18.93 5.11 0.68
N PRO A 271 -18.97 5.00 -0.66
CA PRO A 271 -18.79 6.17 -1.52
C PRO A 271 -19.85 7.22 -1.20
N VAL A 272 -19.51 8.50 -1.35
CA VAL A 272 -20.50 9.57 -1.22
C VAL A 272 -21.50 9.45 -2.37
N THR A 273 -22.79 9.57 -2.08
CA THR A 273 -23.85 9.46 -3.09
C THR A 273 -24.20 10.82 -3.66
N ALA A 274 -24.50 10.90 -4.96
CA ALA A 274 -25.07 12.11 -5.56
C ALA A 274 -26.45 12.38 -4.96
N GLU A 275 -26.80 13.66 -4.78
CA GLU A 275 -28.09 14.08 -4.21
C GLU A 275 -29.28 13.39 -4.91
N GLY A 276 -30.23 12.88 -4.11
CA GLY A 276 -31.42 12.18 -4.60
C GLY A 276 -31.26 10.69 -4.85
N THR A 277 -30.06 10.13 -4.69
CA THR A 277 -29.81 8.69 -4.81
C THR A 277 -29.96 8.03 -3.44
N THR A 278 -30.95 7.14 -3.29
CA THR A 278 -31.19 6.37 -2.04
C THR A 278 -30.62 4.95 -2.09
N ASP A 279 -29.91 4.61 -3.16
CA ASP A 279 -29.39 3.27 -3.36
C ASP A 279 -28.23 2.98 -2.40
N VAL A 280 -28.45 2.03 -1.50
CA VAL A 280 -27.49 1.56 -0.50
C VAL A 280 -26.24 0.94 -1.18
N LEU A 281 -26.37 0.51 -2.43
CA LEU A 281 -25.30 -0.02 -3.28
C LEU A 281 -24.93 0.98 -4.37
N THR A 282 -24.57 2.21 -3.98
CA THR A 282 -24.13 3.21 -4.96
C THR A 282 -22.84 2.74 -5.63
N ALA A 283 -22.93 2.40 -6.92
CA ALA A 283 -21.81 1.93 -7.73
C ALA A 283 -20.94 3.08 -8.27
N ALA A 284 -21.44 4.32 -8.25
CA ALA A 284 -20.77 5.49 -8.79
C ALA A 284 -20.67 6.58 -7.70
N PRO A 285 -19.47 6.87 -7.18
CA PRO A 285 -19.27 7.95 -6.21
C PRO A 285 -19.68 9.31 -6.77
N ALA A 286 -20.13 10.20 -5.90
CA ALA A 286 -20.39 11.60 -6.21
C ALA A 286 -19.10 12.32 -6.61
N ASP A 287 -19.26 13.28 -7.50
CA ASP A 287 -18.19 14.19 -7.88
C ASP A 287 -18.01 15.32 -6.85
N VAL A 288 -16.81 15.87 -6.75
CA VAL A 288 -16.45 16.98 -5.85
C VAL A 288 -17.33 18.21 -6.04
N SER A 289 -17.86 18.41 -7.26
CA SER A 289 -18.83 19.46 -7.56
C SER A 289 -20.08 19.42 -6.67
N ALA A 290 -20.46 18.26 -6.14
CA ALA A 290 -21.55 18.11 -5.17
C ALA A 290 -21.32 18.90 -3.87
N LEU A 291 -20.06 19.22 -3.54
CA LEU A 291 -19.73 19.98 -2.33
C LEU A 291 -19.94 21.49 -2.47
N LYS A 292 -20.02 22.02 -3.71
CA LYS A 292 -20.11 23.47 -3.96
C LYS A 292 -21.37 24.10 -3.36
N GLU A 293 -22.48 23.37 -3.38
CA GLU A 293 -23.76 23.85 -2.85
C GLU A 293 -23.90 23.57 -1.34
N HIS A 294 -23.10 22.65 -0.80
CA HIS A 294 -23.19 22.22 0.59
C HIS A 294 -22.45 23.18 1.52
N SER A 295 -23.17 23.90 2.40
CA SER A 295 -22.63 24.96 3.27
C SER A 295 -21.33 24.60 3.99
N ARG A 296 -21.31 23.42 4.62
CA ARG A 296 -20.18 22.87 5.39
C ARG A 296 -18.91 22.57 4.58
N TRP A 297 -19.04 22.42 3.26
CA TRP A 297 -17.96 22.02 2.36
C TRP A 297 -17.61 23.07 1.31
N LYS A 298 -18.12 24.31 1.43
CA LYS A 298 -17.85 25.40 0.47
C LYS A 298 -16.41 25.87 0.44
N SER A 299 -15.66 25.66 1.51
CA SER A 299 -14.24 26.04 1.61
C SER A 299 -13.49 24.98 2.41
N PRO A 300 -13.35 23.76 1.85
CA PRO A 300 -12.76 22.65 2.56
C PRO A 300 -11.25 22.87 2.67
N GLN A 301 -10.68 22.47 3.80
CA GLN A 301 -9.24 22.37 3.91
C GLN A 301 -8.78 21.10 3.20
N VAL A 302 -7.77 21.21 2.35
CA VAL A 302 -7.27 20.10 1.53
C VAL A 302 -5.97 19.59 2.12
N ARG A 303 -5.87 18.27 2.27
CA ARG A 303 -4.76 17.58 2.91
C ARG A 303 -4.17 16.53 1.98
N ILE A 304 -2.96 16.79 1.49
CA ILE A 304 -2.16 15.82 0.75
C ILE A 304 -1.73 14.72 1.70
N VAL A 305 -2.05 13.48 1.37
CA VAL A 305 -1.74 12.33 2.21
C VAL A 305 -0.44 11.69 1.75
N ALA A 306 0.66 12.01 2.45
CA ALA A 306 1.94 11.36 2.23
C ALA A 306 2.82 11.50 3.48
N ARG A 307 3.72 10.54 3.68
CA ARG A 307 4.81 10.66 4.65
C ARG A 307 5.92 11.54 4.08
N SER A 308 6.63 12.23 4.96
CA SER A 308 7.78 13.08 4.64
C SER A 308 8.82 12.34 3.78
N ALA A 309 9.07 11.05 4.07
CA ALA A 309 9.96 10.21 3.28
C ALA A 309 9.64 10.19 1.78
N ALA A 310 8.35 10.27 1.40
CA ALA A 310 7.91 10.29 0.00
C ALA A 310 8.45 11.51 -0.77
N PHE A 311 8.69 12.63 -0.10
CA PHE A 311 9.20 13.86 -0.72
C PHE A 311 10.74 13.91 -0.75
N SER A 312 11.42 12.88 -0.25
CA SER A 312 12.89 12.90 -0.16
C SER A 312 13.56 12.53 -1.49
N PRO A 313 14.58 13.28 -1.95
CA PRO A 313 15.30 12.96 -3.18
C PRO A 313 15.91 11.55 -3.19
N ARG A 314 16.27 11.01 -2.02
CA ARG A 314 16.76 9.62 -1.90
C ARG A 314 15.71 8.58 -2.30
N MET A 315 14.41 8.86 -2.13
CA MET A 315 13.35 7.96 -2.61
C MET A 315 13.17 8.05 -4.12
N LEU A 316 13.38 9.24 -4.73
CA LEU A 316 13.41 9.39 -6.18
C LEU A 316 14.55 8.54 -6.79
N VAL A 317 15.76 8.69 -6.25
CA VAL A 317 16.92 7.92 -6.72
C VAL A 317 16.68 6.42 -6.53
N LEU A 318 16.07 6.01 -5.42
CA LEU A 318 15.73 4.61 -5.20
C LEU A 318 14.74 4.11 -6.26
N GLN A 319 13.63 4.83 -6.45
CA GLN A 319 12.58 4.49 -7.41
C GLN A 319 13.11 4.36 -8.85
N GLU A 320 13.93 5.30 -9.31
CA GLU A 320 14.53 5.29 -10.66
C GLU A 320 15.45 4.08 -10.90
N GLN A 321 15.98 3.47 -9.83
CA GLN A 321 16.95 2.38 -9.91
C GLN A 321 16.35 0.99 -9.63
N LEU A 322 15.06 0.92 -9.25
CA LEU A 322 14.37 -0.35 -9.05
C LEU A 322 14.30 -1.16 -10.34
N ALA A 323 14.38 -2.49 -10.20
CA ALA A 323 14.03 -3.40 -11.28
C ALA A 323 12.51 -3.37 -11.52
N ALA A 324 12.05 -3.81 -12.70
CA ALA A 324 10.62 -3.75 -13.05
C ALA A 324 9.77 -4.61 -12.11
N GLU A 325 10.28 -5.77 -11.68
CA GLU A 325 9.67 -6.66 -10.70
C GLU A 325 9.58 -6.04 -9.29
N ASP A 326 10.51 -5.13 -8.97
CA ASP A 326 10.58 -4.44 -7.68
C ASP A 326 9.95 -3.05 -7.74
N ALA A 327 9.40 -2.64 -8.90
CA ALA A 327 8.88 -1.31 -9.12
C ALA A 327 7.77 -0.98 -8.12
N SER A 328 7.87 0.17 -7.47
CA SER A 328 6.87 0.71 -6.56
C SER A 328 6.98 2.22 -6.56
N ILE A 329 5.87 2.92 -6.33
CA ILE A 329 5.93 4.37 -6.18
C ILE A 329 6.49 4.65 -4.78
N LEU A 330 7.67 5.28 -4.71
CA LEU A 330 8.36 5.66 -3.47
C LEU A 330 8.52 7.18 -3.34
N TYR A 331 8.48 7.89 -4.46
CA TYR A 331 8.67 9.33 -4.50
C TYR A 331 7.40 10.05 -4.93
N GLU A 332 7.15 11.18 -4.30
CA GLU A 332 6.13 12.15 -4.71
C GLU A 332 6.79 13.52 -4.91
N GLU A 333 6.44 14.19 -6.00
CA GLU A 333 6.95 15.50 -6.31
C GLU A 333 6.13 16.57 -5.59
N LEU A 334 6.80 17.44 -4.84
CA LEU A 334 6.14 18.52 -4.11
C LEU A 334 6.44 19.91 -4.69
N GLY A 335 7.55 20.09 -5.44
CA GLY A 335 8.00 21.42 -5.84
C GLY A 335 9.02 21.52 -6.98
N GLY A 336 9.19 20.49 -7.81
CA GLY A 336 9.96 20.54 -9.06
C GLY A 336 11.41 20.02 -8.97
N VAL A 337 11.67 18.97 -8.20
CA VAL A 337 12.98 18.28 -8.16
C VAL A 337 13.14 17.27 -9.32
N SER A 338 12.02 16.80 -9.85
CA SER A 338 11.90 15.80 -10.91
C SER A 338 11.02 16.30 -12.07
N GLU A 339 10.91 15.50 -13.13
CA GLU A 339 10.01 15.75 -14.26
C GLU A 339 8.54 15.42 -13.94
N ILE A 340 8.27 14.80 -12.79
CA ILE A 340 6.92 14.50 -12.33
C ILE A 340 6.24 15.84 -12.03
N ARG A 341 5.00 16.03 -12.53
CA ARG A 341 4.23 17.24 -12.20
C ARG A 341 3.99 17.28 -10.68
N PRO A 342 4.26 18.39 -9.96
CA PRO A 342 4.06 18.44 -8.50
C PRO A 342 2.63 18.10 -8.05
N ILE A 343 2.49 17.33 -6.97
CA ILE A 343 1.20 16.90 -6.44
C ILE A 343 0.27 18.06 -6.10
N ALA A 344 0.80 19.16 -5.57
CA ALA A 344 0.00 20.36 -5.28
C ALA A 344 -0.68 20.92 -6.54
N GLU A 345 0.00 20.90 -7.68
CA GLU A 345 -0.57 21.32 -8.98
C GLU A 345 -1.60 20.31 -9.47
N ARG A 346 -1.34 19.00 -9.33
CA ARG A 346 -2.30 17.95 -9.71
C ARG A 346 -3.58 18.05 -8.88
N VAL A 347 -3.45 18.27 -7.58
CA VAL A 347 -4.55 18.48 -6.63
C VAL A 347 -5.34 19.74 -6.96
N LEU A 348 -4.67 20.85 -7.29
CA LEU A 348 -5.33 22.08 -7.70
C LEU A 348 -6.14 21.89 -9.00
N ASN A 349 -5.62 21.14 -9.96
CA ASN A 349 -6.33 20.84 -11.21
C ASN A 349 -7.60 19.99 -10.99
N GLY A 350 -7.61 19.11 -9.98
CA GLY A 350 -8.79 18.31 -9.63
C GLY A 350 -9.82 19.04 -8.74
N SER A 351 -9.63 20.33 -8.45
CA SER A 351 -10.51 21.10 -7.55
C SER A 351 -11.89 21.41 -8.09
N ASP A 352 -12.05 21.45 -9.42
CA ASP A 352 -13.20 22.08 -10.08
C ASP A 352 -13.50 23.50 -9.54
N GLY A 353 -12.46 24.21 -9.07
CA GLY A 353 -12.57 25.55 -8.46
C GLY A 353 -13.11 25.59 -7.04
N LEU A 354 -13.29 24.45 -6.35
CA LEU A 354 -13.76 24.39 -4.97
C LEU A 354 -12.73 24.87 -3.94
N TRP A 355 -11.45 24.71 -4.24
CA TRP A 355 -10.35 25.15 -3.38
C TRP A 355 -9.24 25.81 -4.19
N THR A 356 -8.39 26.52 -3.49
CA THR A 356 -7.22 27.22 -4.01
C THR A 356 -5.93 26.59 -3.48
N GLU A 357 -4.79 27.04 -3.99
CA GLU A 357 -3.48 26.61 -3.50
C GLU A 357 -3.27 26.88 -2.01
N ALA A 358 -3.87 27.95 -1.46
CA ALA A 358 -3.76 28.31 -0.05
C ALA A 358 -4.47 27.31 0.88
N ASP A 359 -5.44 26.55 0.35
CA ASP A 359 -6.21 25.56 1.11
C ASP A 359 -5.48 24.20 1.19
N ILE A 360 -4.42 24.02 0.38
CA ILE A 360 -3.67 22.77 0.25
C ILE A 360 -2.51 22.74 1.24
N GLN A 361 -2.48 21.70 2.06
CA GLN A 361 -1.38 21.43 3.00
C GLN A 361 -1.03 19.93 3.00
N VAL A 362 0.17 19.58 3.45
CA VAL A 362 0.48 18.17 3.75
C VAL A 362 -0.21 17.79 5.05
N TRP A 363 -0.83 16.61 5.07
CA TRP A 363 -1.47 16.09 6.27
C TRP A 363 -0.41 15.69 7.30
N ASP A 364 -0.53 16.20 8.52
CA ASP A 364 0.36 15.89 9.64
C ASP A 364 0.09 14.51 10.27
N TYR A 365 -1.14 14.00 10.09
CA TYR A 365 -1.58 12.74 10.69
C TYR A 365 -0.62 11.56 10.48
N PRO A 366 -0.14 11.23 9.25
CA PRO A 366 0.85 10.17 9.06
C PRO A 366 2.10 10.29 9.95
N GLU A 367 2.68 11.48 10.05
CA GLU A 367 3.91 11.71 10.82
C GLU A 367 3.66 11.68 12.33
N LEU A 368 2.54 12.26 12.77
CA LEU A 368 2.12 12.21 14.17
C LEU A 368 1.89 10.76 14.62
N ARG A 369 1.25 9.94 13.79
CA ARG A 369 1.00 8.52 14.08
C ARG A 369 2.27 7.71 14.16
N LEU A 370 3.20 7.91 13.21
CA LEU A 370 4.50 7.23 13.24
C LEU A 370 5.33 7.63 14.46
N THR A 371 5.39 8.93 14.76
CA THR A 371 6.10 9.45 15.92
C THR A 371 5.55 8.85 17.22
N ALA A 372 4.22 8.81 17.35
CA ALA A 372 3.55 8.21 18.50
C ALA A 372 3.81 6.69 18.61
N ALA A 373 3.79 5.97 17.48
CA ALA A 373 4.09 4.53 17.45
C ALA A 373 5.56 4.19 17.81
N GLN A 374 6.50 5.11 17.56
CA GLN A 374 7.91 4.93 17.93
C GLN A 374 8.19 5.26 19.40
N SER A 375 7.34 6.10 20.00
CA SER A 375 7.51 6.63 21.35
C SER A 375 6.44 6.13 22.32
N LEU A 376 5.98 4.89 22.14
CA LEU A 376 4.95 4.28 22.98
C LEU A 376 5.33 4.33 24.46
N PRO A 377 4.47 4.93 25.32
CA PRO A 377 4.54 4.78 26.78
C PRO A 377 4.49 3.31 27.20
N GLU A 378 4.98 3.01 28.40
CA GLU A 378 5.04 1.62 28.90
C GLU A 378 3.67 0.92 28.92
N LYS A 379 2.61 1.64 29.31
CA LYS A 379 1.22 1.13 29.27
C LYS A 379 0.84 0.69 27.85
N ASP A 380 1.13 1.52 26.86
CA ASP A 380 0.77 1.27 25.46
C ASP A 380 1.63 0.17 24.83
N ARG A 381 2.88 -0.01 25.29
CA ARG A 381 3.71 -1.15 24.88
C ARG A 381 3.13 -2.48 25.35
N GLN A 382 2.59 -2.54 26.56
CA GLN A 382 1.91 -3.74 27.05
C GLN A 382 0.64 -4.02 26.25
N ALA A 383 -0.16 -2.98 26.00
CA ALA A 383 -1.35 -3.09 25.16
C ALA A 383 -1.00 -3.52 23.72
N TYR A 384 0.09 -2.97 23.15
CA TYR A 384 0.62 -3.36 21.85
C TYR A 384 1.03 -4.83 21.83
N SER A 385 1.79 -5.29 22.84
CA SER A 385 2.19 -6.69 22.94
C SER A 385 0.99 -7.64 23.02
N LEU A 386 -0.05 -7.28 23.77
CA LEU A 386 -1.29 -8.05 23.83
C LEU A 386 -2.03 -8.07 22.49
N LEU A 387 -2.06 -6.93 21.78
CA LEU A 387 -2.68 -6.80 20.47
C LEU A 387 -1.97 -7.65 19.42
N MET A 388 -0.64 -7.76 19.49
CA MET A 388 0.17 -8.52 18.53
C MET A 388 0.26 -10.02 18.85
N ARG A 389 -0.12 -10.43 20.07
CA ARG A 389 -0.05 -11.81 20.55
C ARG A 389 -0.70 -12.86 19.63
N PRO A 390 -1.84 -12.60 18.93
CA PRO A 390 -2.40 -13.57 17.98
C PRO A 390 -1.48 -13.89 16.80
N PHE A 391 -0.51 -13.03 16.51
CA PHE A 391 0.46 -13.18 15.42
C PHE A 391 1.80 -13.76 15.89
N ASP A 392 1.98 -13.96 17.20
CA ASP A 392 3.12 -14.72 17.70
C ASP A 392 3.02 -16.16 17.19
N ALA A 393 4.15 -16.71 16.74
CA ALA A 393 4.24 -18.11 16.30
C ALA A 393 3.63 -19.02 17.37
N PRO A 394 2.98 -20.15 16.98
CA PRO A 394 2.35 -21.04 17.94
C PRO A 394 3.37 -21.44 19.00
N PHE A 395 3.16 -20.97 20.22
CA PHE A 395 3.92 -21.46 21.35
C PHE A 395 3.68 -22.96 21.40
N GLU A 396 4.75 -23.75 21.51
CA GLU A 396 4.61 -25.09 22.06
C GLU A 396 3.93 -24.89 23.42
N ARG A 397 2.61 -25.16 23.49
CA ARG A 397 2.02 -25.47 24.77
C ARG A 397 2.82 -26.68 25.19
N SER A 398 3.67 -26.53 26.21
CA SER A 398 4.10 -27.72 26.93
C SER A 398 2.77 -28.40 27.26
N THR A 399 2.58 -29.57 26.67
CA THR A 399 1.54 -30.44 27.16
C THR A 399 1.99 -30.65 28.59
N LEU A 400 1.33 -29.98 29.53
CA LEU A 400 1.38 -30.43 30.91
C LEU A 400 0.98 -31.90 30.77
N ALA A 401 1.97 -32.79 30.89
CA ALA A 401 1.73 -34.21 30.85
C ALA A 401 0.58 -34.45 31.82
N ALA A 402 -0.37 -35.32 31.45
CA ALA A 402 -1.55 -35.58 32.26
C ALA A 402 -1.22 -35.90 33.73
N GLU A 403 0.02 -36.33 34.00
CA GLU A 403 0.63 -36.48 35.32
C GLU A 403 0.56 -35.21 36.22
N ASN A 404 0.62 -34.00 35.64
CA ASN A 404 0.57 -32.74 36.42
C ASN A 404 -0.84 -32.13 36.55
N ILE A 405 -1.85 -32.67 35.84
CA ILE A 405 -3.25 -32.23 36.01
C ILE A 405 -3.86 -32.87 37.26
N GLU A 406 -3.45 -34.10 37.58
CA GLU A 406 -3.80 -34.74 38.86
C GLU A 406 -3.19 -33.99 40.04
N GLU A 407 -1.94 -33.50 39.95
CA GLU A 407 -1.34 -32.67 41.02
C GLU A 407 -2.02 -31.31 41.22
N LEU A 408 -2.57 -30.71 40.15
CA LEU A 408 -3.30 -29.45 40.25
C LEU A 408 -4.74 -29.62 40.77
N THR A 409 -5.28 -30.83 40.78
CA THR A 409 -6.65 -31.13 41.25
C THR A 409 -6.67 -31.93 42.55
N ALA A 410 -5.56 -32.55 42.93
CA ALA A 410 -5.40 -33.25 44.19
C ALA A 410 -5.31 -32.26 45.35
N ILE A 411 -6.35 -32.23 46.19
CA ILE A 411 -6.22 -31.69 47.54
C ILE A 411 -5.20 -32.56 48.27
N PRO A 412 -4.09 -32.02 48.81
CA PRO A 412 -3.09 -32.81 49.50
C PRO A 412 -3.76 -33.68 50.58
N GLU A 413 -3.58 -35.00 50.52
CA GLU A 413 -4.26 -35.94 51.42
C GLU A 413 -3.99 -35.64 52.91
N GLN A 414 -2.84 -35.02 53.18
CA GLN A 414 -2.32 -34.68 54.50
C GLN A 414 -3.00 -33.48 55.16
N LEU A 415 -3.88 -32.76 54.47
CA LEU A 415 -4.62 -31.64 55.06
C LEU A 415 -5.73 -32.16 56.00
N SER A 416 -5.85 -31.53 57.16
CA SER A 416 -6.99 -31.73 58.05
C SER A 416 -8.30 -31.31 57.36
N PRO A 417 -9.47 -31.81 57.80
CA PRO A 417 -10.76 -31.48 57.19
C PRO A 417 -11.02 -29.97 57.08
N GLU A 418 -10.57 -29.20 58.08
CA GLU A 418 -10.72 -27.73 58.12
C GLU A 418 -9.82 -27.03 57.09
N GLU A 419 -8.58 -27.49 56.93
CA GLU A 419 -7.64 -26.94 55.94
C GLU A 419 -8.08 -27.26 54.50
N LYS A 420 -8.68 -28.45 54.29
CA LYS A 420 -9.26 -28.82 52.99
C LYS A 420 -10.41 -27.90 52.60
N GLN A 421 -11.26 -27.52 53.57
CA GLN A 421 -12.37 -26.61 53.33
C GLN A 421 -11.89 -25.20 53.00
N MET A 422 -10.89 -24.69 53.74
CA MET A 422 -10.25 -23.41 53.45
C MET A 422 -9.58 -23.36 52.06
N TYR A 423 -8.94 -24.46 51.64
CA TYR A 423 -8.27 -24.55 50.34
C TYR A 423 -9.26 -24.51 49.16
N VAL A 424 -10.47 -25.08 49.35
CA VAL A 424 -11.56 -25.02 48.37
C VAL A 424 -12.18 -23.62 48.32
N GLU A 425 -12.27 -22.90 49.43
CA GLU A 425 -12.82 -21.53 49.48
C GLU A 425 -11.88 -20.45 48.91
N GLN A 426 -10.56 -20.68 48.89
CA GLN A 426 -9.57 -19.76 48.29
C GLN A 426 -9.40 -19.91 46.77
N ARG A 427 -9.89 -21.00 46.19
CA ARG A 427 -9.95 -21.22 44.74
C ARG A 427 -11.25 -20.69 44.16
#